data_AF-A0A810NBG5-F1
#
_entry.id   AF-A0A810NBG5-F1
#
_cell.length_a   1.000
_cell.length_b   1.000
_cell.length_c   1.000
_cell.angle_alpha   90.00
_cell.angle_beta   90.00
_cell.angle_gamma   90.00
#
_symmetry.space_group_name_H-M   'P 1'
#
loop_
_entity.id
_entity.type
_entity.pdbx_description
1 polymer ?
#
loop_
_entity_poly.entity_id
_entity_poly.type
_entity_poly.pdbx_seq_one_letter_code
_entity_poly.pdbx_strand_id
1 'polypeptide(L)'
;MARAAVSGGLNRRLTWHAARLAEVVEETPSARTLVFDVPDWPGHLPGQHVDVRLTAEDGYSTQRSYSIATPADGTRVALTVQRVDDGEVSPYLTETLVPGDVIELRGPVGGWFVWRAADPAPVLLIAGGSGIVPLMAMIRARREAGSRALFRLIYSVRTPEDRFYADELRTRARDDMGLDVGYVYTRQAPEGWPAAPRRLSVADVNNGGWPPDFQPSCFVCGPTAFVETVADILVALGHDPRRVKTERFGPTGS
;
A
#
# COMPACT_ATOMS: atom_id res chain seq x y z
N MET A 1 32.63 34.48 7.18
CA MET A 1 32.51 33.22 7.93
C MET A 1 31.04 32.97 8.25
N ALA A 2 30.46 31.90 7.71
CA ALA A 2 29.31 31.17 8.27
C ALA A 2 29.08 29.95 7.37
N ARG A 3 29.61 28.80 7.80
CA ARG A 3 29.29 27.49 7.21
C ARG A 3 27.89 27.12 7.66
N ALA A 4 26.95 27.00 6.72
CA ALA A 4 25.71 26.28 6.96
C ALA A 4 26.03 24.79 7.06
N ALA A 5 25.92 24.23 8.26
CA ALA A 5 26.05 22.81 8.50
C ALA A 5 24.78 22.10 8.02
N VAL A 6 24.94 21.23 7.01
CA VAL A 6 23.94 20.24 6.63
C VAL A 6 24.01 19.11 7.65
N SER A 7 23.18 19.19 8.69
CA SER A 7 22.82 18.07 9.57
C SER A 7 21.73 17.29 8.83
N GLY A 8 21.76 15.99 8.57
CA GLY A 8 22.51 14.87 9.11
C GLY A 8 21.65 13.64 8.81
N GLY A 9 21.82 13.05 7.62
CA GLY A 9 21.23 11.75 7.31
C GLY A 9 22.11 10.66 7.91
N LEU A 10 22.06 10.49 9.24
CA LEU A 10 22.63 9.31 9.88
C LEU A 10 21.95 8.10 9.25
N ASN A 11 22.74 7.33 8.50
CA ASN A 11 22.35 6.04 7.95
C ASN A 11 22.14 5.08 9.14
N ARG A 12 21.00 5.21 9.82
CA ARG A 12 20.64 4.37 10.96
C ARG A 12 20.53 2.96 10.42
N ARG A 13 21.44 2.08 10.85
CA ARG A 13 21.37 0.65 10.50
C ARG A 13 19.98 0.15 10.86
N LEU A 14 19.28 -0.40 9.89
CA LEU A 14 17.99 -1.04 10.11
C LEU A 14 18.19 -2.22 11.06
N THR A 15 17.48 -2.20 12.18
CA THR A 15 17.50 -3.24 13.20
C THR A 15 16.27 -4.14 13.07
N TRP A 16 16.42 -5.39 13.49
CA TRP A 16 15.26 -6.27 13.70
C TRP A 16 14.61 -5.91 15.03
N HIS A 17 13.29 -5.79 15.00
CA HIS A 17 12.44 -5.49 16.14
C HIS A 17 11.54 -6.70 16.40
N ALA A 18 11.43 -7.13 17.65
CA ALA A 18 10.40 -8.07 18.05
C ALA A 18 9.03 -7.38 17.93
N ALA A 19 8.10 -8.04 17.24
CA ALA A 19 6.78 -7.53 16.94
C ALA A 19 5.75 -8.54 17.45
N ARG A 20 4.99 -8.15 18.47
CA ARG A 20 3.94 -9.01 19.03
C ARG A 20 2.64 -8.76 18.30
N LEU A 21 2.01 -9.80 17.77
CA LEU A 21 0.70 -9.68 17.15
C LEU A 21 -0.34 -9.33 18.22
N ALA A 22 -1.01 -8.19 18.06
CA ALA A 22 -2.02 -7.68 18.98
C ALA A 22 -3.44 -7.96 18.47
N GLU A 23 -3.66 -7.79 17.17
CA GLU A 23 -4.99 -7.89 16.55
C GLU A 23 -4.90 -8.45 15.13
N VAL A 24 -5.94 -9.19 14.74
CA VAL A 24 -6.14 -9.70 13.38
C VAL A 24 -7.51 -9.24 12.88
N VAL A 25 -7.54 -8.64 11.70
CA VAL A 25 -8.76 -8.23 11.00
C VAL A 25 -8.85 -9.01 9.69
N GLU A 26 -9.96 -9.69 9.46
CA GLU A 26 -10.26 -10.35 8.18
C GLU A 26 -10.65 -9.28 7.15
N GLU A 27 -9.90 -9.18 6.05
CA GLU A 27 -10.18 -8.22 4.97
C GLU A 27 -10.93 -8.88 3.81
N THR A 28 -10.52 -10.08 3.43
CA THR A 28 -11.13 -10.92 2.39
C THR A 28 -10.92 -12.40 2.74
N PRO A 29 -11.57 -13.35 2.04
CA PRO A 29 -11.27 -14.78 2.23
C PRO A 29 -9.79 -15.17 2.00
N SER A 30 -8.99 -14.30 1.37
CA SER A 30 -7.58 -14.54 1.09
C SER A 30 -6.64 -13.56 1.79
N ALA A 31 -7.12 -12.63 2.62
CA ALA A 31 -6.27 -11.59 3.17
C ALA A 31 -6.69 -11.11 4.56
N ARG A 32 -5.69 -10.81 5.39
CA ARG A 32 -5.85 -10.33 6.77
C ARG A 32 -4.97 -9.12 7.02
N THR A 33 -5.46 -8.19 7.84
CA THR A 33 -4.63 -7.15 8.46
C THR A 33 -4.16 -7.63 9.82
N LEU A 34 -2.84 -7.64 10.01
CA LEU A 34 -2.15 -8.04 11.23
C LEU A 34 -1.59 -6.78 11.90
N VAL A 35 -2.04 -6.48 13.11
CA VAL A 35 -1.59 -5.31 13.87
C VAL A 35 -0.60 -5.74 14.92
N PHE A 36 0.61 -5.23 14.85
CA PHE A 36 1.70 -5.56 15.75
C PHE A 36 2.01 -4.42 16.71
N ASP A 37 2.24 -4.77 17.98
CA ASP A 37 2.95 -3.92 18.92
C ASP A 37 4.45 -4.12 18.73
N VAL A 38 5.16 -3.04 18.38
CA VAL A 38 6.59 -3.06 18.08
C VAL A 38 7.30 -2.06 18.99
N PRO A 39 7.80 -2.49 20.17
CA PRO A 39 8.55 -1.62 21.06
C PRO A 39 9.69 -0.91 20.32
N ASP A 40 9.87 0.37 20.64
CA ASP A 40 10.91 1.24 20.04
C ASP A 40 10.80 1.43 18.52
N TRP A 41 9.60 1.24 17.94
CA TRP A 41 9.36 1.53 16.54
C TRP A 41 9.73 2.99 16.21
N PRO A 42 10.57 3.25 15.21
CA PRO A 42 11.08 4.59 14.93
C PRO A 42 10.08 5.50 14.19
N GLY A 43 8.84 5.04 14.00
CA GLY A 43 7.86 5.67 13.10
C GLY A 43 8.09 5.28 11.64
N HIS A 44 7.23 5.76 10.76
CA HIS A 44 7.29 5.51 9.31
C HIS A 44 6.45 6.51 8.53
N LEU A 45 6.59 6.49 7.21
CA LEU A 45 5.81 7.31 6.27
C LEU A 45 4.83 6.43 5.48
N PRO A 46 3.64 6.95 5.13
CA PRO A 46 2.67 6.20 4.35
C PRO A 46 3.25 5.86 2.97
N GLY A 47 3.30 4.56 2.67
CA GLY A 47 3.92 3.99 1.48
C GLY A 47 5.24 3.26 1.74
N GLN A 48 5.81 3.34 2.95
CA GLN A 48 6.93 2.47 3.35
C GLN A 48 6.47 1.04 3.66
N HIS A 49 7.45 0.13 3.69
CA HIS A 49 7.25 -1.28 4.00
C HIS A 49 8.20 -1.74 5.11
N VAL A 50 7.98 -2.96 5.60
CA VAL A 50 8.90 -3.66 6.50
C VAL A 50 9.30 -4.98 5.88
N ASP A 51 10.48 -5.46 6.26
CA ASP A 51 10.84 -6.85 6.07
C ASP A 51 10.33 -7.66 7.27
N VAL A 52 9.56 -8.72 7.00
CA VAL A 52 9.16 -9.73 7.97
C VAL A 52 10.11 -10.91 7.86
N ARG A 53 10.68 -11.35 8.98
CA ARG A 53 11.45 -12.60 9.07
C ARG A 53 10.70 -13.60 9.95
N LEU A 54 10.58 -14.81 9.42
CA LEU A 54 10.13 -15.98 10.15
C LEU A 54 11.31 -16.93 10.30
N THR A 55 11.52 -17.45 11.51
CA THR A 55 12.58 -18.40 11.82
C THR A 55 11.94 -19.66 12.42
N ALA A 56 12.14 -20.81 11.77
CA ALA A 56 11.68 -22.10 12.25
C ALA A 56 12.57 -22.63 13.39
N GLU A 57 12.09 -23.63 14.13
CA GLU A 57 12.80 -24.21 15.28
C GLU A 57 14.15 -24.85 14.89
N ASP A 58 14.27 -25.33 13.65
CA ASP A 58 15.50 -25.89 13.08
C ASP A 58 16.51 -24.81 12.64
N GLY A 59 16.17 -23.53 12.78
CA GLY A 59 16.99 -22.38 12.41
C GLY A 59 16.84 -21.93 10.96
N TYR A 60 16.01 -22.57 10.14
CA TYR A 60 15.68 -22.05 8.81
C TYR A 60 14.96 -20.70 8.94
N SER A 61 15.35 -19.72 8.13
CA SER A 61 14.68 -18.42 8.12
C SER A 61 14.36 -17.95 6.71
N THR A 62 13.19 -17.34 6.57
CA THR A 62 12.70 -16.77 5.32
C THR A 62 12.23 -15.34 5.57
N GLN A 63 12.42 -14.48 4.57
CA GLN A 63 12.12 -13.05 4.68
C GLN A 63 11.24 -12.60 3.52
N ARG A 64 10.21 -11.80 3.79
CA ARG A 64 9.39 -11.13 2.78
C ARG A 64 9.07 -9.70 3.17
N SER A 65 8.97 -8.83 2.19
CA SER A 65 8.62 -7.42 2.41
C SER A 65 7.11 -7.22 2.34
N TYR A 66 6.55 -6.46 3.29
CA TYR A 66 5.13 -6.13 3.36
C TYR A 66 4.94 -4.63 3.58
N SER A 67 4.08 -4.01 2.78
CA SER A 67 3.70 -2.61 2.97
C SER A 67 3.01 -2.41 4.31
N ILE A 68 3.32 -1.27 4.95
CA ILE A 68 2.60 -0.85 6.15
C ILE A 68 1.26 -0.26 5.71
N ALA A 69 0.18 -0.76 6.30
CA ALA A 69 -1.20 -0.44 5.92
C ALA A 69 -1.72 0.86 6.57
N THR A 70 -1.07 1.33 7.64
CA THR A 70 -1.51 2.48 8.42
C THR A 70 -0.48 3.61 8.38
N PRO A 71 -0.88 4.85 8.73
CA PRO A 71 0.06 5.88 9.15
C PRO A 71 0.78 5.48 10.44
N ALA A 72 1.84 6.21 10.79
CA ALA A 72 2.55 6.00 12.04
C ALA A 72 1.73 6.50 13.23
N ASP A 73 1.33 5.57 14.10
CA ASP A 73 0.69 5.83 15.37
C ASP A 73 1.44 5.11 16.49
N GLY A 74 2.27 5.86 17.22
CA GLY A 74 3.13 5.33 18.27
C GLY A 74 3.97 4.14 17.80
N THR A 75 3.78 3.00 18.47
CA THR A 75 4.53 1.76 18.27
C THR A 75 3.77 0.69 17.49
N ARG A 76 2.58 0.99 16.97
CA ARG A 76 1.78 0.02 16.21
C ARG A 76 2.17 0.00 14.74
N VAL A 77 2.27 -1.21 14.20
CA VAL A 77 2.51 -1.45 12.76
C VAL A 77 1.47 -2.42 12.25
N ALA A 78 0.66 -1.99 11.29
CA ALA A 78 -0.32 -2.86 10.63
C ALA A 78 0.19 -3.32 9.26
N LEU A 79 0.13 -4.63 9.01
CA LEU A 79 0.48 -5.24 7.72
C LEU A 79 -0.73 -5.96 7.17
N THR A 80 -1.11 -5.70 5.93
CA THR A 80 -2.17 -6.48 5.28
C THR A 80 -1.55 -7.50 4.33
N VAL A 81 -1.75 -8.76 4.66
CA VAL A 81 -1.11 -9.91 4.01
C VAL A 81 -2.16 -10.64 3.19
N GLN A 82 -1.88 -10.81 1.90
CA GLN A 82 -2.62 -11.73 1.05
C GLN A 82 -1.96 -13.09 1.06
N ARG A 83 -2.75 -14.15 1.25
CA ARG A 83 -2.32 -15.53 1.14
C ARG A 83 -1.97 -15.87 -0.31
N VAL A 84 -0.77 -16.39 -0.49
CA VAL A 84 -0.30 -17.05 -1.71
C VAL A 84 -0.18 -18.54 -1.39
N ASP A 85 -0.96 -19.37 -2.08
CA ASP A 85 -1.11 -20.81 -1.76
C ASP A 85 0.25 -21.55 -1.76
N ASP A 86 1.12 -21.24 -2.72
CA ASP A 86 2.45 -21.86 -2.85
C ASP A 86 3.56 -21.08 -2.10
N GLY A 87 3.20 -20.15 -1.21
CA GLY A 87 4.14 -19.32 -0.46
C GLY A 87 4.52 -19.92 0.90
N GLU A 88 5.76 -19.73 1.36
CA GLU A 88 6.17 -20.17 2.71
C GLU A 88 5.70 -19.19 3.81
N VAL A 89 5.69 -17.89 3.52
CA VAL A 89 5.49 -16.83 4.54
C VAL A 89 4.02 -16.46 4.68
N SER A 90 3.33 -16.22 3.57
CA SER A 90 1.96 -15.72 3.62
C SER A 90 0.96 -16.68 4.27
N PRO A 91 0.98 -18.02 4.03
CA PRO A 91 0.07 -18.93 4.72
C PRO A 91 0.30 -18.95 6.23
N TYR A 92 1.56 -18.95 6.69
CA TYR A 92 1.84 -18.86 8.12
C TYR A 92 1.26 -17.57 8.73
N LEU A 93 1.51 -16.42 8.11
CA LEU A 93 0.99 -15.13 8.57
C LEU A 93 -0.54 -15.05 8.54
N THR A 94 -1.20 -15.69 7.57
CA THR A 94 -2.65 -15.62 7.41
C THR A 94 -3.43 -16.74 8.09
N GLU A 95 -2.83 -17.89 8.38
CA GLU A 95 -3.57 -19.08 8.85
C GLU A 95 -3.06 -19.59 10.20
N THR A 96 -1.79 -19.37 10.54
CA THR A 96 -1.16 -19.92 11.75
C THR A 96 -0.92 -18.87 12.83
N LEU A 97 -0.47 -17.67 12.45
CA LEU A 97 -0.10 -16.62 13.40
C LEU A 97 -1.34 -16.11 14.17
N VAL A 98 -1.28 -16.09 15.50
CA VAL A 98 -2.38 -15.67 16.38
C VAL A 98 -1.97 -14.56 17.35
N PRO A 99 -2.92 -13.75 17.86
CA PRO A 99 -2.60 -12.72 18.85
C PRO A 99 -1.81 -13.27 20.03
N GLY A 100 -0.74 -12.58 20.39
CA GLY A 100 0.24 -13.01 21.38
C GLY A 100 1.55 -13.54 20.78
N ASP A 101 1.53 -14.06 19.55
CA ASP A 101 2.74 -14.54 18.88
C ASP A 101 3.71 -13.40 18.56
N VAL A 102 4.99 -13.73 18.42
CA VAL A 102 6.06 -12.75 18.16
C VAL A 102 6.79 -13.13 16.88
N ILE A 103 6.92 -12.16 15.98
CA ILE A 103 7.75 -12.25 14.77
C ILE A 103 8.78 -11.12 14.77
N GLU A 104 9.67 -11.12 13.78
CA GLU A 104 10.67 -10.06 13.64
C GLU A 104 10.36 -9.16 12.44
N LEU A 105 10.35 -7.85 12.70
CA LEU A 105 10.20 -6.81 11.68
C LEU A 105 11.48 -6.00 11.55
N ARG A 106 11.89 -5.67 10.33
CA ARG A 106 12.96 -4.72 10.06
C ARG A 106 12.45 -3.61 9.17
N GLY A 107 12.59 -2.36 9.62
CA GLY A 107 12.13 -1.21 8.87
C GLY A 107 12.10 0.07 9.72
N PRO A 108 11.42 1.12 9.22
CA PRO A 108 10.77 1.15 7.90
C PRO A 108 11.80 1.16 6.75
N VAL A 109 11.45 0.52 5.64
CA VAL A 109 12.23 0.47 4.40
C VAL A 109 11.53 1.29 3.32
N GLY A 110 12.34 1.88 2.42
CA GLY A 110 11.86 2.71 1.31
C GLY A 110 11.91 4.21 1.61
N GLY A 111 11.32 5.00 0.73
CA GLY A 111 11.37 6.47 0.78
C GLY A 111 11.05 7.14 -0.55
N TRP A 112 11.15 6.40 -1.65
CA TRP A 112 10.69 6.83 -2.96
C TRP A 112 9.16 6.90 -3.05
N PHE A 113 8.50 5.80 -2.66
CA PHE A 113 7.05 5.62 -2.77
C PHE A 113 6.27 6.18 -1.57
N VAL A 114 6.64 7.38 -1.08
CA VAL A 114 5.98 7.99 0.09
C VAL A 114 5.16 9.22 -0.28
N TRP A 115 4.00 9.36 0.37
CA TRP A 115 3.23 10.60 0.37
C TRP A 115 3.51 11.38 1.65
N ARG A 116 3.43 12.72 1.58
CA ARG A 116 3.63 13.62 2.72
C ARG A 116 2.47 14.59 2.79
N ALA A 117 1.88 14.75 3.97
CA ALA A 117 0.69 15.57 4.16
C ALA A 117 0.85 17.05 3.78
N ALA A 118 2.09 17.54 3.76
CA ALA A 118 2.43 18.90 3.34
C ALA A 118 2.40 19.10 1.81
N ASP A 119 2.34 18.04 0.99
CA ASP A 119 2.21 18.15 -0.47
C ASP A 119 0.75 18.51 -0.82
N PRO A 120 0.48 19.73 -1.34
CA PRO A 120 -0.88 20.16 -1.65
C PRO A 120 -1.36 19.66 -3.03
N ALA A 121 -0.49 19.03 -3.82
CA ALA A 121 -0.85 18.59 -5.16
C ALA A 121 -1.99 17.55 -5.13
N PRO A 122 -2.87 17.53 -6.16
CA PRO A 122 -3.78 16.41 -6.35
C PRO A 122 -3.01 15.08 -6.40
N VAL A 123 -3.61 14.02 -5.90
CA VAL A 123 -3.00 12.70 -5.82
C VAL A 123 -3.83 11.71 -6.63
N LEU A 124 -3.15 10.94 -7.48
CA LEU A 124 -3.73 9.82 -8.20
C LEU A 124 -3.12 8.52 -7.65
N LEU A 125 -3.96 7.68 -7.05
CA LEU A 125 -3.61 6.38 -6.51
C LEU A 125 -4.13 5.31 -7.49
N ILE A 126 -3.28 4.40 -7.95
CA ILE A 126 -3.67 3.31 -8.85
C ILE A 126 -3.18 1.98 -8.28
N ALA A 127 -4.13 1.16 -7.82
CA ALA A 127 -3.86 -0.11 -7.16
C ALA A 127 -4.25 -1.30 -8.03
N GLY A 128 -3.40 -2.34 -8.04
CA GLY A 128 -3.73 -3.68 -8.52
C GLY A 128 -3.71 -4.69 -7.37
N GLY A 129 -4.86 -5.30 -7.04
CA GLY A 129 -4.95 -6.31 -5.97
C GLY A 129 -4.45 -5.80 -4.61
N SER A 130 -3.52 -6.52 -3.99
CA SER A 130 -2.88 -6.12 -2.72
C SER A 130 -2.03 -4.84 -2.82
N GLY A 131 -1.80 -4.31 -4.03
CA GLY A 131 -1.19 -2.99 -4.23
C GLY A 131 -1.93 -1.82 -3.55
N ILE A 132 -3.17 -2.04 -3.10
CA ILE A 132 -3.93 -1.05 -2.34
C ILE A 132 -3.35 -0.76 -0.95
N VAL A 133 -2.62 -1.70 -0.33
CA VAL A 133 -2.14 -1.59 1.05
C VAL A 133 -1.34 -0.30 1.33
N PRO A 134 -0.26 0.01 0.59
CA PRO A 134 0.47 1.27 0.82
C PRO A 134 -0.35 2.51 0.45
N LEU A 135 -1.29 2.40 -0.50
CA LEU A 135 -2.15 3.52 -0.90
C LEU A 135 -3.21 3.81 0.16
N MET A 136 -3.69 2.78 0.85
CA MET A 136 -4.60 2.91 1.98
C MET A 136 -3.94 3.63 3.15
N ALA A 137 -2.64 3.38 3.40
CA ALA A 137 -1.87 4.15 4.37
C ALA A 137 -1.83 5.65 4.01
N MET A 138 -1.72 5.99 2.73
CA MET A 138 -1.77 7.38 2.26
C MET A 138 -3.16 8.01 2.46
N ILE A 139 -4.24 7.27 2.15
CA ILE A 139 -5.62 7.71 2.35
C ILE A 139 -5.89 7.98 3.85
N ARG A 140 -5.50 7.04 4.71
CA ARG A 140 -5.64 7.17 6.17
C ARG A 140 -4.84 8.37 6.68
N ALA A 141 -3.59 8.53 6.25
CA ALA A 141 -2.71 9.64 6.64
C ALA A 141 -3.27 11.00 6.21
N ARG A 142 -3.87 11.07 5.01
CA ARG A 142 -4.52 12.28 4.51
C ARG A 142 -5.64 12.74 5.43
N ARG A 143 -6.51 11.81 5.84
CA ARG A 143 -7.62 12.09 6.76
C ARG A 143 -7.11 12.51 8.14
N GLU A 144 -6.15 11.78 8.70
CA GLU A 144 -5.58 12.07 10.02
C GLU A 144 -4.91 13.45 10.08
N ALA A 145 -4.18 13.83 9.03
CA ALA A 145 -3.56 15.14 8.93
C ALA A 145 -4.55 16.29 8.63
N GLY A 146 -5.83 16.01 8.43
CA GLY A 146 -6.83 17.01 8.00
C GLY A 146 -6.48 17.66 6.64
N SER A 147 -5.75 16.95 5.78
CA SER A 147 -5.26 17.51 4.53
C SER A 147 -6.38 17.75 3.53
N ARG A 148 -6.28 18.86 2.79
CA ARG A 148 -7.22 19.24 1.71
C ARG A 148 -6.77 18.79 0.32
N ALA A 149 -5.62 18.12 0.20
CA ALA A 149 -5.16 17.57 -1.09
C ALA A 149 -6.23 16.66 -1.68
N LEU A 150 -6.55 16.76 -2.97
CA LEU A 150 -7.61 15.95 -3.58
C LEU A 150 -7.05 14.59 -4.01
N PHE A 151 -7.68 13.50 -3.60
CA PHE A 151 -7.26 12.14 -3.89
C PHE A 151 -8.26 11.47 -4.83
N ARG A 152 -7.74 10.78 -5.84
CA ARG A 152 -8.52 9.83 -6.66
C ARG A 152 -7.86 8.46 -6.60
N LEU A 153 -8.62 7.44 -6.26
CA LEU A 153 -8.19 6.04 -6.29
C LEU A 153 -8.84 5.33 -7.48
N ILE A 154 -8.03 4.67 -8.30
CA ILE A 154 -8.47 3.67 -9.27
C ILE A 154 -8.00 2.31 -8.78
N TYR A 155 -8.94 1.46 -8.35
CA TYR A 155 -8.63 0.15 -7.79
C TYR A 155 -9.03 -0.98 -8.77
N SER A 156 -8.01 -1.59 -9.39
CA SER A 156 -8.15 -2.76 -10.24
C SER A 156 -8.11 -4.04 -9.41
N VAL A 157 -9.20 -4.80 -9.43
CA VAL A 157 -9.43 -5.99 -8.60
C VAL A 157 -10.09 -7.09 -9.44
N ARG A 158 -10.04 -8.37 -9.03
CA ARG A 158 -10.63 -9.45 -9.85
C ARG A 158 -12.13 -9.50 -9.70
N THR A 159 -12.60 -9.54 -8.46
CA THR A 159 -14.02 -9.62 -8.11
C THR A 159 -14.35 -8.70 -6.92
N PRO A 160 -15.63 -8.48 -6.59
CA PRO A 160 -16.03 -7.66 -5.43
C PRO A 160 -15.52 -8.19 -4.09
N GLU A 161 -15.35 -9.50 -3.96
CA GLU A 161 -14.90 -10.22 -2.75
C GLU A 161 -13.39 -10.09 -2.52
N ASP A 162 -12.64 -9.72 -3.56
CA ASP A 162 -11.19 -9.50 -3.50
C ASP A 162 -10.83 -8.06 -3.07
N ARG A 163 -11.81 -7.20 -2.77
CA ARG A 163 -11.58 -5.80 -2.40
C ARG A 163 -11.12 -5.70 -0.94
N PHE A 164 -9.87 -5.32 -0.72
CA PHE A 164 -9.39 -5.07 0.63
C PHE A 164 -10.01 -3.77 1.14
N TYR A 165 -10.29 -3.69 2.44
CA TYR A 165 -10.85 -2.50 3.08
C TYR A 165 -12.17 -2.02 2.45
N ALA A 166 -12.98 -2.91 1.86
CA ALA A 166 -14.15 -2.53 1.06
C ALA A 166 -15.12 -1.61 1.82
N ASP A 167 -15.37 -1.92 3.10
CA ASP A 167 -16.25 -1.14 3.96
C ASP A 167 -15.65 0.21 4.36
N GLU A 168 -14.35 0.24 4.66
CA GLU A 168 -13.65 1.48 4.98
C GLU A 168 -13.59 2.40 3.76
N LEU A 169 -13.20 1.90 2.59
CA LEU A 169 -13.18 2.67 1.35
C LEU A 169 -14.56 3.23 0.99
N ARG A 170 -15.61 2.43 1.16
CA ARG A 170 -17.00 2.87 0.93
C ARG A 170 -17.42 3.98 1.89
N THR A 171 -17.06 3.87 3.17
CA THR A 171 -17.38 4.89 4.17
C THR A 171 -16.57 6.16 3.94
N ARG A 172 -15.27 6.04 3.70
CA ARG A 172 -14.40 7.18 3.39
C ARG A 172 -14.77 7.91 2.11
N ALA A 173 -15.14 7.20 1.05
CA ALA A 173 -15.60 7.85 -0.18
C ALA A 173 -16.86 8.71 0.04
N ARG A 174 -17.66 8.42 1.08
CA ARG A 174 -18.81 9.25 1.47
C ARG A 174 -18.41 10.39 2.41
N ASP A 175 -17.52 10.12 3.37
CA ASP A 175 -17.28 11.00 4.52
C ASP A 175 -16.00 11.84 4.41
N ASP A 176 -15.02 11.40 3.62
CA ASP A 176 -13.74 12.08 3.39
C ASP A 176 -13.88 13.02 2.18
N MET A 177 -14.24 14.28 2.42
CA MET A 177 -14.29 15.28 1.35
C MET A 177 -12.96 15.32 0.57
N GLY A 178 -13.07 15.21 -0.77
CA GLY A 178 -11.92 15.20 -1.67
C GLY A 178 -11.24 13.84 -1.83
N LEU A 179 -11.90 12.73 -1.49
CA LEU A 179 -11.51 11.38 -1.90
C LEU A 179 -12.54 10.79 -2.86
N ASP A 180 -12.15 10.55 -4.12
CA ASP A 180 -12.96 9.78 -5.07
C ASP A 180 -12.39 8.36 -5.19
N VAL A 181 -13.26 7.34 -5.21
CA VAL A 181 -12.87 5.93 -5.36
C VAL A 181 -13.57 5.31 -6.56
N GLY A 182 -12.79 4.87 -7.54
CA GLY A 182 -13.21 4.12 -8.71
C GLY A 182 -12.68 2.69 -8.70
N TYR A 183 -13.41 1.78 -9.33
CA TYR A 183 -13.05 0.36 -9.43
C TYR A 183 -12.97 -0.10 -10.88
N VAL A 184 -12.06 -1.03 -11.16
CA VAL A 184 -12.03 -1.81 -12.41
C VAL A 184 -12.03 -3.29 -12.03
N TYR A 185 -13.07 -4.02 -12.42
CA TYR A 185 -13.16 -5.46 -12.17
C TYR A 185 -12.61 -6.25 -13.36
N THR A 186 -11.69 -7.16 -13.12
CA THR A 186 -10.98 -7.88 -14.19
C THR A 186 -11.53 -9.26 -14.50
N ARG A 187 -12.35 -9.85 -13.61
CA ARG A 187 -12.95 -11.19 -13.81
C ARG A 187 -14.46 -11.20 -13.62
N GLN A 188 -14.95 -10.61 -12.54
CA GLN A 188 -16.38 -10.53 -12.23
C GLN A 188 -16.69 -9.17 -11.64
N ALA A 189 -17.73 -8.52 -12.14
CA ALA A 189 -18.22 -7.25 -11.63
C ALA A 189 -19.51 -7.47 -10.82
N PRO A 190 -19.85 -6.55 -9.89
CA PRO A 190 -21.16 -6.57 -9.24
C PRO A 190 -22.31 -6.52 -10.24
N GLU A 191 -23.47 -7.01 -9.84
CA GLU A 191 -24.70 -6.82 -10.63
C GLU A 191 -24.96 -5.33 -10.86
N GLY A 192 -25.36 -4.97 -12.09
CA GLY A 192 -25.60 -3.59 -12.48
C GLY A 192 -24.32 -2.75 -12.67
N TRP A 193 -23.13 -3.33 -12.61
CA TRP A 193 -21.88 -2.60 -12.87
C TRP A 193 -21.86 -2.10 -14.33
N PRO A 194 -21.51 -0.82 -14.57
CA PRO A 194 -21.69 -0.18 -15.88
C PRO A 194 -20.75 -0.70 -16.98
N ALA A 195 -19.75 -1.51 -16.65
CA ALA A 195 -18.78 -2.04 -17.59
C ALA A 195 -18.62 -3.55 -17.44
N ALA A 196 -18.42 -4.25 -18.55
CA ALA A 196 -18.03 -5.67 -18.50
C ALA A 196 -16.65 -5.84 -17.83
N PRO A 197 -16.39 -6.98 -17.17
CA PRO A 197 -15.08 -7.25 -16.59
C PRO A 197 -13.95 -7.20 -17.64
N ARG A 198 -12.89 -6.46 -17.34
CA ARG A 198 -11.73 -6.30 -18.22
C ARG A 198 -10.54 -5.76 -17.44
N ARG A 199 -9.35 -5.85 -18.04
CA ARG A 199 -8.16 -5.17 -17.50
C ARG A 199 -8.31 -3.65 -17.59
N LEU A 200 -7.61 -2.96 -16.69
CA LEU A 200 -7.48 -1.50 -16.69
C LEU A 200 -6.90 -1.02 -18.03
N SER A 201 -7.48 0.06 -18.54
CA SER A 201 -7.20 0.64 -19.86
C SER A 201 -6.81 2.12 -19.75
N VAL A 202 -6.30 2.69 -20.85
CA VAL A 202 -6.04 4.13 -20.97
C VAL A 202 -7.27 4.96 -20.61
N ALA A 203 -8.46 4.54 -21.05
CA ALA A 203 -9.70 5.26 -20.79
C ALA A 203 -10.05 5.34 -19.30
N ASP A 204 -9.73 4.30 -18.52
CA ASP A 204 -9.97 4.33 -17.07
C ASP A 204 -9.06 5.33 -16.37
N VAL A 205 -7.78 5.35 -16.73
CA VAL A 205 -6.80 6.30 -16.16
C VAL A 205 -7.13 7.72 -16.59
N ASN A 206 -7.50 7.94 -17.85
CA ASN A 206 -7.86 9.26 -18.35
C ASN A 206 -9.14 9.80 -17.69
N ASN A 207 -10.18 8.97 -17.55
CA ASN A 207 -11.48 9.42 -17.05
C ASN A 207 -11.57 9.43 -15.52
N GLY A 208 -10.91 8.48 -14.86
CA GLY A 208 -10.88 8.36 -13.40
C GLY A 208 -9.71 9.09 -12.74
N GLY A 209 -8.70 9.47 -13.51
CA GLY A 209 -7.50 10.18 -13.03
C GLY A 209 -7.64 11.70 -13.06
N TRP A 210 -6.51 12.39 -12.99
CA TRP A 210 -6.42 13.84 -13.15
C TRP A 210 -5.80 14.15 -14.51
N PRO A 211 -6.19 15.24 -15.19
CA PRO A 211 -5.44 15.71 -16.36
C PRO A 211 -3.99 16.06 -15.97
N PRO A 212 -3.00 15.84 -16.86
CA PRO A 212 -1.59 16.07 -16.56
C PRO A 212 -1.28 17.52 -16.17
N ASP A 213 -2.05 18.50 -16.67
CA ASP A 213 -1.89 19.92 -16.35
C ASP A 213 -2.14 20.26 -14.87
N PHE A 214 -2.87 19.39 -14.14
CA PHE A 214 -3.03 19.51 -12.69
C PHE A 214 -1.77 19.07 -11.92
N GLN A 215 -0.78 18.52 -12.61
CA GLN A 215 0.47 18.00 -12.06
C GLN A 215 0.26 17.10 -10.85
N PRO A 216 -0.58 16.04 -10.95
CA PRO A 216 -0.84 15.18 -9.81
C PRO A 216 0.44 14.44 -9.37
N SER A 217 0.54 14.12 -8.09
CA SER A 217 1.45 13.10 -7.59
C SER A 217 0.81 11.72 -7.80
N CYS A 218 1.38 10.90 -8.68
CA CYS A 218 0.83 9.60 -9.04
C CYS A 218 1.56 8.47 -8.28
N PHE A 219 0.80 7.60 -7.63
CA PHE A 219 1.31 6.43 -6.91
C PHE A 219 0.67 5.16 -7.47
N VAL A 220 1.49 4.31 -8.09
CA VAL A 220 1.06 3.07 -8.74
C VAL A 220 1.63 1.88 -7.98
N CYS A 221 0.79 0.96 -7.55
CA CYS A 221 1.23 -0.22 -6.80
C CYS A 221 0.46 -1.48 -7.19
N GLY A 222 1.16 -2.60 -7.34
CA GLY A 222 0.57 -3.89 -7.71
C GLY A 222 1.57 -4.86 -8.34
N PRO A 223 1.09 -5.90 -9.04
CA PRO A 223 1.94 -6.82 -9.78
C PRO A 223 2.81 -6.10 -10.83
N THR A 224 4.03 -6.59 -11.09
CA THR A 224 4.97 -5.98 -12.05
C THR A 224 4.33 -5.58 -13.38
N ALA A 225 3.66 -6.51 -14.06
CA ALA A 225 3.03 -6.23 -15.35
C ALA A 225 1.90 -5.17 -15.27
N PHE A 226 1.20 -5.09 -14.14
CA PHE A 226 0.18 -4.05 -13.91
C PHE A 226 0.85 -2.68 -13.76
N VAL A 227 1.89 -2.60 -12.94
CA VAL A 227 2.62 -1.36 -12.67
C VAL A 227 3.26 -0.80 -13.93
N GLU A 228 3.88 -1.65 -14.75
CA GLU A 228 4.47 -1.27 -16.03
C GLU A 228 3.41 -0.73 -16.99
N THR A 229 2.31 -1.47 -17.16
CA THR A 229 1.20 -1.03 -18.02
C THR A 229 0.66 0.34 -17.59
N VAL A 230 0.42 0.55 -16.29
CA VAL A 230 -0.13 1.81 -15.79
C VAL A 230 0.89 2.95 -15.91
N ALA A 231 2.17 2.70 -15.66
CA ALA A 231 3.21 3.71 -15.83
C ALA A 231 3.30 4.17 -17.29
N ASP A 232 3.27 3.24 -18.24
CA ASP A 232 3.27 3.55 -19.67
C ASP A 232 2.04 4.36 -20.08
N ILE A 233 0.86 4.01 -19.55
CA ILE A 233 -0.37 4.78 -19.76
C ILE A 233 -0.23 6.22 -19.25
N LEU A 234 0.30 6.41 -18.02
CA LEU A 234 0.47 7.75 -17.44
C LEU A 234 1.43 8.60 -18.26
N VAL A 235 2.54 8.03 -18.74
CA VAL A 235 3.48 8.74 -19.61
C VAL A 235 2.85 9.07 -20.96
N ALA A 236 2.12 8.14 -21.57
CA ALA A 236 1.41 8.36 -22.83
C ALA A 236 0.31 9.44 -22.72
N LEU A 237 -0.32 9.57 -21.55
CA LEU A 237 -1.28 10.64 -21.23
C LEU A 237 -0.61 11.98 -20.90
N GLY A 238 0.73 12.05 -20.87
CA GLY A 238 1.49 13.30 -20.68
C GLY A 238 1.82 13.65 -19.23
N HIS A 239 1.65 12.73 -18.28
CA HIS A 239 2.10 12.97 -16.90
C HIS A 239 3.62 13.06 -16.82
N ASP A 240 4.14 13.98 -16.01
CA ASP A 240 5.59 14.08 -15.73
C ASP A 240 6.08 12.79 -15.06
N PRO A 241 7.02 12.03 -15.67
CA PRO A 241 7.54 10.80 -15.10
C PRO A 241 8.13 10.96 -13.69
N ARG A 242 8.63 12.15 -13.34
CA ARG A 242 9.18 12.45 -12.00
C ARG A 242 8.11 12.47 -10.90
N ARG A 243 6.84 12.63 -11.29
CA ARG A 243 5.68 12.59 -10.39
C ARG A 243 4.99 11.23 -10.37
N VAL A 244 5.43 10.29 -11.22
CA VAL A 244 4.95 8.91 -11.23
C VAL A 244 5.87 8.05 -10.36
N LYS A 245 5.36 7.68 -9.19
CA LYS A 245 6.04 6.78 -8.26
C LYS A 245 5.41 5.41 -8.40
N THR A 246 6.25 4.38 -8.44
CA THR A 246 5.83 3.00 -8.62
C THR A 246 6.42 2.11 -7.53
N GLU A 247 5.63 1.17 -7.01
CA GLU A 247 6.08 0.08 -6.15
C GLU A 247 5.53 -1.24 -6.71
N ARG A 248 6.36 -2.29 -6.74
CA ARG A 248 6.00 -3.57 -7.38
C ARG A 248 6.05 -4.70 -6.36
N PHE A 249 5.12 -5.64 -6.50
CA PHE A 249 5.20 -6.94 -5.84
C PHE A 249 5.17 -8.04 -6.88
N GLY A 250 5.94 -9.11 -6.67
CA GLY A 250 6.02 -10.24 -7.58
C GLY A 250 6.23 -11.54 -6.81
N PRO A 251 5.98 -12.70 -7.45
CA PRO A 251 6.31 -13.99 -6.85
C PRO A 251 7.78 -13.97 -6.44
N THR A 252 8.01 -14.18 -5.16
CA THR A 252 9.34 -14.34 -4.59
C THR A 252 9.69 -15.82 -4.74
N GLY A 253 10.02 -16.21 -5.97
CA GLY A 253 10.33 -17.58 -6.33
C GLY A 253 9.84 -17.95 -7.73
N SER A 254 10.67 -17.66 -8.74
CA SER A 254 10.80 -18.44 -9.97
C SER A 254 12.16 -18.16 -10.57
#